data_AF-A0A8R1Y461-F1
#
_entry.id   AF-A0A8R1Y461-F1
#
_cell.length_a   1.000
_cell.length_b   1.000
_cell.length_c   1.000
_cell.angle_alpha   90.00
_cell.angle_beta   90.00
_cell.angle_gamma   90.00
#
_symmetry.space_group_name_H-M   'P 1'
#
loop_
_entity.id
_entity.type
_entity.pdbx_description
1 polymer ?
#
loop_
_entity_poly.entity_id
_entity_poly.type
_entity_poly.pdbx_seq_one_letter_code
_entity_poly.pdbx_strand_id
1 'polypeptide(L)'
;MHLYSNLRYLPSLLVLLLCVAITIVIIQGHTAGAHITMDNCKSEKLRELILETIGLFPHQYSYQARYMKQQAEIRFGNWWSAVIIGDRGGYGMSAVYDKYANTSCELRIFDTFYWIGRTS
;
A
#
# COMPACT_ATOMS: atom_id res chain seq x y z
N MET A 1 -57.53 3.46 -23.39
CA MET A 1 -56.97 2.20 -22.85
C MET A 1 -55.43 2.11 -22.88
N HIS A 2 -54.66 3.17 -23.19
CA HIS A 2 -53.18 3.05 -23.30
C HIS A 2 -52.33 3.67 -22.17
N LEU A 3 -52.90 4.37 -21.19
CA LEU A 3 -52.08 5.00 -20.13
C LEU A 3 -51.68 4.06 -18.98
N TYR A 4 -52.41 2.97 -18.74
CA TYR A 4 -52.17 2.11 -17.57
C TYR A 4 -51.04 1.07 -17.74
N SER A 5 -50.63 0.76 -18.97
CA SER A 5 -49.57 -0.24 -19.21
C SER A 5 -48.18 0.27 -18.83
N ASN A 6 -47.92 1.58 -18.98
CA ASN A 6 -46.62 2.17 -18.66
C ASN A 6 -46.38 2.31 -17.14
N LEU A 7 -47.44 2.40 -16.34
CA LEU A 7 -47.32 2.60 -14.89
C LEU A 7 -46.77 1.37 -14.14
N ARG A 8 -46.90 0.16 -14.70
CA ARG A 8 -46.36 -1.07 -14.09
C ARG A 8 -44.85 -1.22 -14.20
N TYR A 9 -44.21 -0.54 -15.15
CA TYR A 9 -42.75 -0.61 -15.35
C TYR A 9 -41.98 0.44 -14.54
N LEU A 10 -42.65 1.50 -14.06
CA LEU A 10 -42.08 2.54 -13.22
C LEU A 10 -41.30 2.01 -11.99
N PRO A 11 -41.83 1.06 -11.18
CA PRO A 11 -41.05 0.53 -10.05
C PRO A 11 -39.83 -0.26 -10.50
N SER A 12 -39.92 -1.01 -11.61
CA SER A 12 -38.79 -1.77 -12.14
C SER A 12 -37.68 -0.86 -12.66
N LEU A 13 -38.04 0.26 -13.30
CA LEU A 13 -37.09 1.27 -13.77
C LEU A 13 -36.39 1.99 -12.61
N LEU A 14 -37.12 2.26 -11.53
CA LEU A 14 -36.57 2.86 -10.30
C LEU A 14 -35.55 1.94 -9.62
N VAL A 15 -35.83 0.64 -9.55
CA VAL A 15 -34.90 -0.36 -9.01
C VAL A 15 -33.63 -0.44 -9.89
N LEU A 16 -33.79 -0.43 -11.21
CA LEU A 16 -32.66 -0.45 -12.15
C LEU A 16 -31.77 0.78 -12.00
N LEU A 17 -32.38 1.97 -11.88
CA LEU A 17 -31.65 3.22 -11.62
C LEU A 17 -30.92 3.21 -10.27
N LEU A 18 -31.54 2.67 -9.23
CA LEU A 18 -30.91 2.48 -7.92
C LEU A 18 -29.71 1.52 -7.99
N CYS A 19 -29.84 0.38 -8.69
CA CYS A 19 -28.74 -0.56 -8.89
C CYS A 19 -27.57 0.09 -9.64
N VAL A 20 -27.86 0.85 -10.71
CA VAL A 20 -26.83 1.58 -11.47
C VAL A 20 -26.15 2.62 -10.58
N ALA A 21 -26.90 3.41 -9.81
CA ALA A 21 -26.34 4.38 -8.88
C ALA A 21 -25.42 3.74 -7.83
N ILE A 22 -25.84 2.61 -7.25
CA ILE A 22 -25.03 1.86 -6.27
C ILE A 22 -23.75 1.36 -6.93
N THR A 23 -23.81 0.81 -8.15
CA THR A 23 -22.60 0.35 -8.85
C THR A 23 -21.63 1.49 -9.17
N ILE A 24 -22.12 2.68 -9.55
CA ILE A 24 -21.27 3.84 -9.81
C ILE A 24 -20.54 4.29 -8.53
N VAL A 25 -21.25 4.32 -7.39
CA VAL A 25 -20.65 4.68 -6.09
C VAL A 25 -19.58 3.65 -5.69
N ILE A 26 -19.82 2.36 -5.89
CA ILE A 26 -18.84 1.30 -5.59
C ILE A 26 -17.58 1.47 -6.46
N ILE A 27 -17.74 1.79 -7.75
CA ILE A 27 -16.61 2.01 -8.67
C ILE A 27 -15.78 3.23 -8.24
N GLN A 28 -16.44 4.34 -7.85
CA GLN A 28 -15.74 5.54 -7.37
C GLN A 28 -15.02 5.32 -6.04
N GLY A 29 -15.57 4.51 -5.13
CA GLY A 29 -14.94 4.23 -3.84
C GLY A 29 -13.63 3.44 -3.93
N HIS A 30 -13.44 2.64 -5.00
CA HIS A 30 -12.23 1.82 -5.15
C HIS A 30 -11.02 2.58 -5.70
N THR A 31 -11.19 3.80 -6.20
CA THR A 31 -10.05 4.60 -6.69
C THR A 31 -9.29 5.33 -5.58
N ALA A 32 -9.45 4.92 -4.31
CA ALA A 32 -8.46 5.17 -3.27
C ALA A 32 -7.19 4.35 -3.59
N GLY A 33 -6.58 4.62 -4.74
CA GLY A 33 -5.30 4.09 -5.12
C GLY A 33 -4.31 4.41 -4.03
N ALA A 34 -3.46 3.44 -3.71
CA ALA A 34 -2.34 3.66 -2.80
C ALA A 34 -1.60 4.93 -3.23
N HIS A 35 -1.76 5.99 -2.46
CA HIS A 35 -1.18 7.29 -2.79
C HIS A 35 0.31 7.20 -2.45
N ILE A 36 1.08 6.76 -3.44
CA ILE A 36 2.54 6.71 -3.38
C ILE A 36 3.04 8.14 -3.61
N THR A 37 3.50 8.79 -2.55
CA THR A 37 3.77 10.25 -2.54
C THR A 37 5.24 10.60 -2.66
N MET A 38 6.11 9.71 -2.21
CA MET A 38 7.54 9.95 -2.13
C MET A 38 8.27 8.68 -2.53
N ASP A 39 8.92 8.73 -3.70
CA ASP A 39 9.71 7.65 -4.24
C ASP A 39 11.17 8.09 -4.38
N ASN A 40 11.90 8.19 -3.26
CA ASN A 40 13.36 8.21 -3.34
C ASN A 40 13.87 6.75 -3.36
N CYS A 41 13.41 6.01 -4.36
CA CYS A 41 13.73 4.61 -4.57
C CYS A 41 14.12 4.36 -6.02
N LYS A 42 15.43 4.32 -6.29
CA LYS A 42 15.96 4.08 -7.64
C LYS A 42 15.95 2.59 -8.02
N SER A 43 15.97 1.70 -7.03
CA SER A 43 16.02 0.26 -7.24
C SER A 43 14.61 -0.32 -7.29
N GLU A 44 14.18 -0.76 -8.46
CA GLU A 44 12.91 -1.46 -8.62
C GLU A 44 12.82 -2.70 -7.73
N LYS A 45 13.93 -3.43 -7.55
CA LYS A 45 13.98 -4.61 -6.69
C LYS A 45 13.81 -4.32 -5.20
N LEU A 46 14.29 -3.17 -4.72
CA LEU A 46 14.00 -2.74 -3.36
C LEU A 46 12.55 -2.25 -3.21
N ARG A 47 12.02 -1.60 -4.23
CA ARG A 47 10.60 -1.21 -4.27
C ARG A 47 9.68 -2.42 -4.21
N GLU A 48 9.93 -3.43 -5.03
CA GLU A 48 9.20 -4.71 -5.00
C GLU A 48 9.25 -5.35 -3.61
N LEU A 49 10.42 -5.33 -2.95
CA LEU A 49 10.57 -5.88 -1.61
C LEU A 49 9.74 -5.14 -0.55
N ILE A 50 9.68 -3.80 -0.61
CA ILE A 50 8.84 -3.02 0.31
C ILE A 50 7.36 -3.36 0.08
N LEU A 51 6.91 -3.42 -1.17
CA LEU A 51 5.52 -3.74 -1.52
C LEU A 51 5.12 -5.16 -1.09
N GLU A 52 6.02 -6.14 -1.27
CA GLU A 52 5.85 -7.51 -0.79
C GLU A 52 5.67 -7.56 0.74
N THR A 53 6.48 -6.79 1.46
CA THR A 53 6.47 -6.76 2.93
C THR A 53 5.14 -6.23 3.50
N ILE A 54 4.53 -5.24 2.84
CA ILE A 54 3.26 -4.64 3.28
C ILE A 54 2.14 -5.66 3.30
N GLY A 55 2.11 -6.58 2.33
CA GLY A 55 1.07 -7.60 2.22
C GLY A 55 1.17 -8.73 3.26
N LEU A 56 2.35 -8.98 3.84
CA LEU A 56 2.59 -10.13 4.72
C LEU A 56 2.24 -9.88 6.18
N PHE A 57 2.52 -8.68 6.69
CA PHE A 57 2.40 -8.38 8.12
C PHE A 57 1.66 -7.06 8.37
N PRO A 58 0.36 -6.95 8.02
CA PRO A 58 -0.36 -5.68 8.07
C PRO A 58 -0.29 -5.06 9.48
N HIS A 59 0.06 -3.77 9.53
CA HIS A 59 0.23 -2.97 10.76
C HIS A 59 1.22 -3.51 11.81
N GLN A 60 2.03 -4.52 11.48
CA GLN A 60 3.04 -5.09 12.37
C GLN A 60 4.44 -4.60 11.97
N TYR A 61 4.72 -3.31 12.16
CA TYR A 61 5.92 -2.64 11.64
C TYR A 61 7.24 -3.29 12.07
N SER A 62 7.33 -3.81 13.29
CA SER A 62 8.54 -4.51 13.76
C SER A 62 8.79 -5.82 12.99
N TYR A 63 7.74 -6.58 12.68
CA TYR A 63 7.84 -7.79 11.87
C TYR A 63 8.12 -7.46 10.41
N GLN A 64 7.46 -6.44 9.86
CA GLN A 64 7.74 -5.92 8.53
C GLN A 64 9.22 -5.52 8.39
N ALA A 65 9.76 -4.73 9.33
CA ALA A 65 11.15 -4.28 9.28
C ALA A 65 12.15 -5.45 9.36
N ARG A 66 11.88 -6.43 10.23
CA ARG A 66 12.71 -7.64 10.34
C ARG A 66 12.66 -8.47 9.06
N TYR A 67 11.47 -8.70 8.51
CA TYR A 67 11.28 -9.44 7.26
C TYR A 67 12.00 -8.76 6.09
N MET A 68 11.77 -7.45 5.94
CA MET A 68 12.37 -6.62 4.89
C MET A 68 13.90 -6.68 4.95
N LYS A 69 14.48 -6.56 6.15
CA LYS A 69 15.92 -6.74 6.34
C LYS A 69 16.39 -8.13 5.90
N GLN A 70 15.77 -9.19 6.42
CA GLN A 70 16.16 -10.57 6.13
C GLN A 70 16.09 -10.89 4.64
N GLN A 71 15.03 -10.46 3.96
CA GLN A 71 14.89 -10.64 2.53
C GLN A 71 15.92 -9.84 1.73
N ALA A 72 16.27 -8.62 2.17
CA ALA A 72 17.33 -7.86 1.54
C ALA A 72 18.71 -8.54 1.72
N GLU A 73 18.98 -9.10 2.90
CA GLU A 73 20.21 -9.85 3.15
C GLU A 73 20.31 -11.10 2.28
N ILE A 74 19.19 -11.82 2.11
CA ILE A 74 19.12 -13.01 1.24
C ILE A 74 19.32 -12.65 -0.23
N ARG A 75 18.72 -11.56 -0.70
CA ARG A 75 18.69 -11.19 -2.13
C ARG A 75 19.89 -10.37 -2.59
N PHE A 76 20.45 -9.54 -1.71
CA PHE A 76 21.41 -8.51 -2.08
C PHE A 76 22.69 -8.53 -1.22
N GLY A 77 22.87 -9.55 -0.39
CA GLY A 77 24.02 -9.70 0.51
C GLY A 77 23.85 -8.95 1.82
N ASN A 78 24.82 -9.09 2.72
CA ASN A 78 24.72 -8.63 4.11
C ASN A 78 24.66 -7.10 4.28
N TRP A 79 24.38 -6.69 5.51
CA TRP A 79 24.42 -5.30 5.99
C TRP A 79 23.29 -4.44 5.44
N TRP A 80 22.08 -4.87 5.78
CA TRP A 80 20.88 -4.06 5.53
C TRP A 80 20.27 -3.59 6.83
N SER A 81 19.67 -2.42 6.74
CA SER A 81 18.85 -1.82 7.77
C SER A 81 17.49 -1.48 7.20
N ALA A 82 16.47 -1.61 8.03
CA ALA A 82 15.09 -1.35 7.68
C ALA A 82 14.45 -0.48 8.76
N VAL A 83 13.72 0.55 8.36
CA VAL A 83 12.98 1.45 9.25
C VAL A 83 11.61 1.71 8.66
N ILE A 84 10.58 1.61 9.48
CA ILE A 84 9.20 1.85 9.10
C ILE A 84 8.57 2.76 10.15
N ILE A 85 7.92 3.83 9.71
CA ILE A 85 7.27 4.84 10.56
C ILE A 85 5.83 5.00 10.08
N GLY A 86 4.88 4.51 10.87
CA GLY A 86 3.45 4.68 10.65
C GLY A 86 2.93 6.04 11.12
N ASP A 87 1.77 6.42 10.59
CA ASP A 87 1.03 7.65 10.86
C ASP A 87 0.70 7.89 12.35
N ARG A 88 0.38 6.82 13.09
CA ARG A 88 -0.06 6.87 14.51
C ARG A 88 1.07 6.63 15.51
N GLY A 89 2.31 6.93 15.13
CA GLY A 89 3.49 6.74 15.98
C GLY A 89 3.94 5.29 16.13
N GLY A 90 3.27 4.35 15.46
CA GLY A 90 3.78 2.98 15.33
C GLY A 90 5.07 2.98 14.53
N TYR A 91 6.10 2.30 15.01
CA TYR A 91 7.37 2.21 14.29
C TYR A 91 7.93 0.80 14.37
N GLY A 92 8.81 0.48 13.44
CA GLY A 92 9.57 -0.75 13.41
C GLY A 92 10.95 -0.51 12.83
N MET A 93 11.97 -1.12 13.44
CA MET A 93 13.33 -1.02 12.93
C MET A 93 14.04 -2.37 13.04
N SER A 94 14.96 -2.62 12.13
CA SER A 94 15.83 -3.79 12.17
C SER A 94 17.26 -3.39 11.83
N ALA A 95 18.15 -3.61 12.80
CA ALA A 95 19.61 -3.47 12.71
C ALA A 95 20.08 -2.16 12.04
N VAL A 96 19.80 -1.02 12.68
CA VAL A 96 20.30 0.29 12.22
C VAL A 96 21.76 0.42 12.65
N TYR A 97 22.69 0.44 11.69
CA TYR A 97 24.11 0.67 11.94
C TYR A 97 24.51 2.12 11.66
N ASP A 98 25.66 2.55 12.18
CA ASP A 98 26.06 3.96 12.25
C ASP A 98 26.26 4.62 10.88
N LYS A 99 26.73 3.88 9.87
CA LYS A 99 26.97 4.41 8.53
C LYS A 99 26.00 3.79 7.53
N TYR A 100 25.28 4.65 6.82
CA TYR A 100 24.50 4.24 5.65
C TYR A 100 25.34 4.34 4.38
N ALA A 101 25.18 3.37 3.50
CA ALA A 101 25.75 3.38 2.17
C ALA A 101 24.80 4.09 1.18
N ASN A 102 25.30 4.43 -0.01
CA ASN A 102 24.52 5.11 -1.06
C ASN A 102 23.41 4.25 -1.70
N THR A 103 23.17 3.03 -1.21
CA THR A 103 22.11 2.15 -1.69
C THR A 103 20.96 2.15 -0.68
N SER A 104 19.99 3.04 -0.88
CA SER A 104 18.75 3.08 -0.10
C SER A 104 17.52 3.17 -1.01
N CYS A 105 16.37 2.91 -0.42
CA CYS A 105 15.07 3.04 -1.02
C CYS A 105 14.10 3.56 0.04
N GLU A 106 13.48 4.68 -0.28
CA GLU A 106 12.49 5.37 0.53
C GLU A 106 11.16 5.40 -0.21
N LEU A 107 10.11 4.92 0.44
CA LEU A 107 8.74 4.91 -0.10
C LEU A 107 7.77 5.41 0.96
N ARG A 108 6.81 6.23 0.57
CA ARG A 108 5.67 6.59 1.43
C ARG A 108 4.38 6.03 0.85
N ILE A 109 3.71 5.17 1.62
CA ILE A 109 2.51 4.45 1.23
C ILE A 109 1.47 4.59 2.36
N PHE A 110 0.28 5.13 2.05
CA PHE A 110 -0.80 5.37 3.03
C PHE A 110 -0.31 6.01 4.34
N ASP A 111 0.43 7.13 4.22
CA ASP A 111 1.04 7.86 5.33
C ASP A 111 2.11 7.11 6.14
N THR A 112 2.39 5.86 5.80
CA THR A 112 3.48 5.07 6.38
C THR A 112 4.74 5.27 5.55
N PHE A 113 5.82 5.65 6.22
CA PHE A 113 7.15 5.79 5.64
C PHE A 113 7.92 4.48 5.76
N TYR A 114 8.44 4.00 4.65
CA TYR A 114 9.27 2.82 4.53
C TYR A 114 10.66 3.23 4.06
N TRP A 115 11.67 2.80 4.78
CA TRP A 115 13.07 2.98 4.43
C TRP A 115 13.78 1.64 4.53
N ILE A 116 14.56 1.32 3.50
CA ILE A 116 15.51 0.23 3.51
C ILE A 116 16.82 0.71 2.91
N GLY A 117 17.94 0.39 3.54
CA GLY A 117 19.25 0.82 3.07
C GLY A 117 20.35 -0.14 3.45
N ARG A 118 21.38 -0.19 2.60
CA ARG A 118 22.64 -0.81 3.00
C ARG A 118 23.32 0.06 4.03
N THR A 119 23.90 -0.60 5.00
CA THR A 119 24.64 0.01 6.10
C THR A 119 25.96 -0.74 6.26
N SER A 120 26.88 -0.21 7.07
CA SER A 120 28.19 -0.82 7.32
C SER A 120 28.77 -0.35 8.63
#